data_AF-A0A2H9RQW8-F1
#
_entry.id   AF-A0A2H9RQW8-F1
#
_cell.length_a   1.000
_cell.length_b   1.000
_cell.length_c   1.000
_cell.angle_alpha   90.00
_cell.angle_beta   90.00
_cell.angle_gamma   90.00
#
_symmetry.space_group_name_H-M   'P 1'
#
loop_
_entity.id
_entity.type
_entity.pdbx_description
1 polymer ?
#
loop_
_entity_poly.entity_id
_entity_poly.type
_entity_poly.pdbx_seq_one_letter_code
_entity_poly.pdbx_strand_id
1 'polypeptide(L)'
;MQDPNPLPWGALDRFQAQFIVKKNVGAGFANYVAKTKLSTKGHFASKTVTKVEWTGSGSLASKLNEDHELNEMIAKQSLKDATIYVEPTEVAIRIRSKWDNHLAFGITKELFEIYDRIAGHIKSI
;
A
#
# COMPACT_ATOMS: atom_id res chain seq x y z
N MET A 1 -27.61 18.54 25.77
CA MET A 1 -26.99 19.87 25.63
C MET A 1 -26.15 19.83 24.37
N GLN A 2 -26.52 20.59 23.35
CA GLN A 2 -25.85 20.63 22.05
C GLN A 2 -24.72 21.67 22.15
N ASP A 3 -23.53 21.36 21.63
CA ASP A 3 -22.37 22.25 21.69
C ASP A 3 -22.71 23.58 20.99
N PRO A 4 -22.63 24.74 21.69
CA PRO A 4 -22.92 26.05 21.11
C PRO A 4 -21.88 26.49 20.07
N ASN A 5 -20.74 25.80 19.98
CA ASN A 5 -19.68 26.12 19.03
C ASN A 5 -19.18 24.84 18.35
N PRO A 6 -20.01 24.19 17.50
CA PRO A 6 -19.60 22.98 16.82
C PRO A 6 -18.36 23.29 15.99
N LEU A 7 -17.23 22.65 16.33
CA LEU A 7 -16.03 22.70 15.50
C LEU A 7 -16.45 22.34 14.06
N PRO A 8 -15.96 23.06 13.04
CA PRO A 8 -16.31 22.79 11.65
C PRO A 8 -15.59 21.52 11.23
N TRP A 9 -16.10 20.37 11.65
CA TRP A 9 -15.71 19.06 11.13
C TRP A 9 -16.27 18.90 9.71
N GLY A 10 -16.04 19.89 8.84
CA GLY A 10 -16.08 19.67 7.40
C GLY A 10 -15.17 18.50 7.05
N ALA A 11 -15.46 17.80 5.96
CA ALA A 11 -14.65 16.68 5.52
C ALA A 11 -13.17 17.13 5.40
N LEU A 12 -12.33 16.67 6.32
CA LEU A 12 -10.89 16.96 6.27
C LEU A 12 -10.34 16.44 4.93
N ASP A 13 -9.56 17.26 4.23
CA ASP A 13 -8.96 16.87 2.96
C ASP A 13 -8.17 15.56 3.10
N ARG A 14 -8.41 14.65 2.15
CA ARG A 14 -7.81 13.32 2.11
C ARG A 14 -6.92 13.17 0.88
N PHE A 15 -5.72 12.64 1.11
CA PHE A 15 -4.70 12.44 0.09
C PHE A 15 -4.32 10.97 -0.01
N GLN A 16 -3.90 10.54 -1.19
CA GLN A 16 -3.36 9.21 -1.42
C GLN A 16 -2.25 9.29 -2.45
N ALA A 17 -1.08 8.74 -2.10
CA ALA A 17 0.00 8.58 -3.05
C ALA A 17 -0.30 7.38 -3.96
N GLN A 18 -0.13 7.59 -5.26
CA GLN A 18 -0.30 6.56 -6.27
C GLN A 18 0.95 6.51 -7.15
N PHE A 19 1.60 5.35 -7.15
CA PHE A 19 2.75 5.07 -7.99
C PHE A 19 2.27 4.33 -9.23
N ILE A 20 2.57 4.88 -10.40
CA ILE A 20 2.03 4.39 -11.67
C ILE A 20 3.14 3.70 -12.47
N VAL A 21 2.97 2.40 -12.69
CA VAL A 21 3.83 1.61 -13.56
C VAL A 21 3.13 1.46 -14.91
N LYS A 22 3.65 2.14 -15.94
CA LYS A 22 3.13 2.04 -17.30
C LYS A 22 3.42 0.66 -17.87
N LYS A 23 2.39 -0.16 -18.04
CA LYS A 23 2.46 -1.50 -18.61
C LYS A 23 1.08 -1.90 -19.12
N ASN A 24 0.99 -2.31 -20.38
CA ASN A 24 -0.25 -2.85 -20.92
C ASN A 24 -0.38 -4.31 -20.48
N VAL A 25 -1.35 -4.58 -19.61
CA VAL A 25 -1.57 -5.91 -19.03
C VAL A 25 -2.53 -6.77 -19.84
N GLY A 26 -3.24 -6.20 -20.81
CA GLY A 26 -4.24 -6.89 -21.62
C GLY A 26 -5.19 -7.76 -20.78
N ALA A 27 -5.44 -8.98 -21.25
CA ALA A 27 -6.25 -9.97 -20.53
C ALA A 27 -5.61 -10.49 -19.22
N GLY A 28 -4.33 -10.20 -18.98
CA GLY A 28 -3.56 -10.66 -17.83
C GLY A 28 -3.76 -9.86 -16.54
N PHE A 29 -4.81 -9.03 -16.43
CA PHE A 29 -5.03 -8.14 -15.28
C PHE A 29 -4.95 -8.89 -13.94
N ALA A 30 -5.54 -10.08 -13.86
CA ALA A 30 -5.60 -10.88 -12.63
C ALA A 30 -4.21 -11.26 -12.09
N ASN A 31 -3.18 -11.27 -12.95
CA ASN A 31 -1.79 -11.56 -12.55
C ASN A 31 -1.14 -10.44 -11.75
N TYR A 32 -1.68 -9.22 -11.80
CA TYR A 32 -1.11 -8.01 -11.21
C TYR A 32 -1.90 -7.49 -10.01
N VAL A 33 -2.97 -8.18 -9.61
CA VAL A 33 -3.72 -7.84 -8.40
C VAL A 33 -2.99 -8.42 -7.19
N ALA A 34 -2.52 -7.56 -6.30
CA ALA A 34 -1.89 -7.98 -5.05
C ALA A 34 -2.20 -7.01 -3.91
N LYS A 35 -2.28 -7.51 -2.69
CA LYS A 35 -2.45 -6.72 -1.47
C LYS A 35 -1.70 -7.36 -0.32
N THR A 36 -1.06 -6.53 0.49
CA THR A 36 -0.44 -6.97 1.75
C THR A 36 -1.49 -7.51 2.72
N LYS A 37 -1.21 -8.68 3.28
CA LYS A 37 -1.86 -9.27 4.45
C LYS A 37 -0.87 -9.20 5.61
N LEU A 38 -1.21 -8.39 6.60
CA LEU A 38 -0.31 -8.07 7.71
C LEU A 38 -0.70 -8.87 8.95
N SER A 39 0.28 -9.53 9.56
CA SER A 39 0.16 -10.00 10.93
C SER A 39 0.69 -8.92 11.86
N THR A 40 -0.01 -8.68 12.97
CA THR A 40 0.29 -7.57 13.88
C THR A 40 0.27 -8.01 15.33
N LYS A 41 1.07 -7.36 16.17
CA LYS A 41 1.06 -7.52 17.63
C LYS A 41 0.75 -6.19 18.32
N GLY A 42 0.09 -6.24 19.47
CA GLY A 42 -0.30 -5.06 20.26
C GLY A 42 -1.71 -4.55 19.96
N HIS A 43 -2.09 -3.43 20.57
CA HIS A 43 -3.45 -2.88 20.53
C HIS A 43 -3.41 -1.38 20.18
N PHE A 44 -4.46 -0.89 19.52
CA PHE A 44 -4.62 0.54 19.17
C PHE A 44 -3.37 1.13 18.49
N ALA A 45 -2.80 2.20 19.06
CA ALA A 45 -1.66 2.92 18.54
C ALA A 45 -0.31 2.19 18.72
N SER A 46 -0.22 1.19 19.61
CA SER A 46 1.01 0.40 19.80
C SER A 46 1.11 -0.81 18.87
N LYS A 47 0.18 -0.93 17.91
CA LYS A 47 0.12 -2.05 16.98
C LYS A 47 1.30 -1.98 16.01
N THR A 48 2.12 -3.03 16.00
CA THR A 48 3.29 -3.18 15.13
C THR A 48 3.10 -4.35 14.16
N VAL A 49 3.71 -4.26 12.98
CA VAL A 49 3.70 -5.32 11.97
C VAL A 49 4.75 -6.36 12.34
N THR A 50 4.37 -7.64 12.36
CA THR A 50 5.27 -8.76 12.68
C THR A 50 5.55 -9.67 11.49
N LYS A 51 4.63 -9.70 10.52
CA LYS A 51 4.78 -10.47 9.28
C LYS A 51 4.05 -9.77 8.15
N VAL A 52 4.68 -9.77 6.99
CA VAL A 52 4.09 -9.31 5.73
C VAL A 52 3.93 -10.51 4.82
N GLU A 53 2.72 -10.70 4.32
CA GLU A 53 2.41 -11.63 3.24
C GLU A 53 1.69 -10.87 2.13
N TRP A 54 1.69 -11.40 0.92
CA TRP A 54 0.94 -10.87 -0.21
C TRP A 54 -0.16 -11.84 -0.60
N THR A 55 -1.34 -11.30 -0.86
CA THR A 55 -2.51 -12.03 -1.33
C THR A 55 -2.95 -11.44 -2.67
N GLY A 56 -3.35 -12.29 -3.61
CA GLY A 56 -3.72 -11.89 -4.96
C GLY A 56 -4.10 -13.11 -5.80
N SER A 57 -4.84 -12.88 -6.88
CA SER A 57 -5.33 -13.95 -7.76
C SER A 57 -4.26 -14.54 -8.69
N GLY A 58 -3.12 -13.88 -8.87
CA GLY A 58 -2.12 -14.35 -9.82
C GLY A 58 -0.67 -14.12 -9.39
N SER A 59 0.23 -14.26 -10.36
CA SER A 59 1.66 -14.53 -10.12
C SER A 59 2.42 -13.43 -9.39
N LEU A 60 1.95 -12.17 -9.43
CA LEU A 60 2.61 -11.08 -8.72
C LEU A 60 2.63 -11.31 -7.21
N ALA A 61 1.53 -11.81 -6.62
CA ALA A 61 1.50 -12.04 -5.18
C ALA A 61 2.54 -13.08 -4.75
N SER A 62 2.75 -14.13 -5.54
CA SER A 62 3.78 -15.14 -5.28
C SER A 62 5.19 -14.54 -5.37
N LYS A 63 5.51 -13.80 -6.44
CA LYS A 63 6.80 -13.11 -6.57
C LYS A 63 7.09 -12.15 -5.42
N LEU A 64 6.08 -11.39 -4.98
CA LEU A 64 6.24 -10.46 -3.85
C LEU A 64 6.42 -11.18 -2.51
N ASN A 65 5.85 -12.39 -2.33
CA ASN A 65 6.10 -13.21 -1.14
C ASN A 65 7.51 -13.81 -1.12
N GLU A 66 8.10 -14.10 -2.28
CA GLU A 66 9.46 -14.62 -2.42
C GLU A 66 10.55 -13.56 -2.14
N ASP A 67 10.21 -12.27 -2.23
CA ASP A 67 11.13 -11.18 -1.94
C ASP A 67 11.20 -10.89 -0.43
N HIS A 68 12.08 -11.61 0.27
CA HIS A 68 12.28 -11.47 1.71
C HIS A 68 12.68 -10.05 2.13
N GLU A 69 13.57 -9.41 1.38
CA GLU A 69 14.06 -8.06 1.69
C GLU A 69 12.94 -7.03 1.55
N LEU A 70 12.12 -7.10 0.50
CA LEU A 70 10.92 -6.27 0.37
C LEU A 70 9.98 -6.44 1.58
N ASN A 71 9.72 -7.69 1.98
CA ASN A 71 8.81 -7.98 3.07
C ASN A 71 9.37 -7.50 4.43
N GLU A 72 10.68 -7.54 4.63
CA GLU A 72 11.34 -6.94 5.80
C GLU A 72 11.26 -5.40 5.79
N MET A 73 11.46 -4.76 4.63
CA MET A 73 11.33 -3.30 4.49
C MET A 73 9.90 -2.84 4.85
N ILE A 74 8.89 -3.57 4.38
CA ILE A 74 7.47 -3.29 4.67
C ILE A 74 7.15 -3.53 6.14
N ALA A 75 7.70 -4.58 6.76
CA ALA A 75 7.46 -4.89 8.17
C ALA A 75 7.95 -3.79 9.14
N LYS A 76 8.93 -3.00 8.73
CA LYS A 76 9.46 -1.85 9.50
C LYS A 76 8.57 -0.60 9.40
N GLN A 77 7.59 -0.59 8.50
CA GLN A 77 6.70 0.56 8.31
C GLN A 77 5.55 0.58 9.32
N SER A 78 4.89 1.74 9.42
CA SER A 78 3.64 1.85 10.16
C SER A 78 2.58 0.88 9.58
N LEU A 79 1.60 0.46 10.38
CA LEU A 79 0.51 -0.39 9.89
C LEU A 79 -0.18 0.19 8.65
N LYS A 80 -0.28 1.53 8.60
CA LYS A 80 -0.88 2.25 7.50
C LYS A 80 -0.04 2.12 6.23
N ASP A 81 1.24 2.41 6.31
CA ASP A 81 2.14 2.45 5.15
C ASP A 81 2.53 1.04 4.69
N ALA A 82 2.53 0.08 5.62
CA ALA A 82 2.62 -1.34 5.32
C ALA A 82 1.37 -1.90 4.63
N THR A 83 0.22 -1.19 4.66
CA THR A 83 -0.96 -1.61 3.91
C THR A 83 -0.89 -1.12 2.46
N ILE A 84 -0.41 -1.98 1.57
CA ILE A 84 -0.16 -1.67 0.17
C ILE A 84 -1.11 -2.46 -0.73
N TYR A 85 -1.59 -1.80 -1.77
CA TYR A 85 -2.43 -2.36 -2.82
C TYR A 85 -1.73 -2.20 -4.16
N VAL A 86 -1.71 -3.25 -4.96
CA VAL A 86 -1.30 -3.25 -6.36
C VAL A 86 -2.50 -3.64 -7.20
N GLU A 87 -2.92 -2.73 -8.07
CA GLU A 87 -4.16 -2.85 -8.83
C GLU A 87 -3.90 -2.45 -10.30
N PRO A 88 -4.17 -3.34 -11.27
CA PRO A 88 -4.15 -2.97 -12.67
C PRO A 88 -5.30 -2.00 -12.98
N THR A 89 -5.06 -1.14 -13.95
CA THR A 89 -6.03 -0.30 -14.64
C THR A 89 -5.95 -0.63 -16.13
N GLU A 90 -6.78 0.01 -16.96
CA GLU A 90 -6.76 -0.22 -18.40
C GLU A 90 -5.40 0.06 -19.05
N VAL A 91 -4.63 1.04 -18.53
CA VAL A 91 -3.41 1.55 -19.19
C VAL A 91 -2.13 1.40 -18.35
N ALA A 92 -2.26 1.06 -17.07
CA ALA A 92 -1.14 1.01 -16.14
C ALA A 92 -1.46 0.15 -14.92
N ILE A 93 -0.45 -0.15 -14.11
CA ILE A 93 -0.62 -0.77 -12.80
C ILE A 93 -0.33 0.27 -11.73
N ARG A 94 -1.23 0.37 -10.76
CA ARG A 94 -1.17 1.34 -9.66
C ARG A 94 -0.72 0.64 -8.39
N ILE A 95 0.29 1.20 -7.73
CA ILE A 95 0.67 0.86 -6.36
C ILE A 95 0.21 2.00 -5.46
N ARG A 96 -0.53 1.69 -4.40
CA ARG A 96 -1.10 2.71 -3.50
C ARG A 96 -1.17 2.23 -2.05
N SER A 97 -1.16 3.18 -1.13
CA SER A 97 -1.46 2.97 0.29
C SER A 97 -2.90 3.36 0.63
N LYS A 98 -3.23 3.42 1.93
CA LYS A 98 -4.50 3.98 2.40
C LYS A 98 -4.53 5.51 2.26
N TRP A 99 -5.73 6.05 2.13
CA TRP A 99 -5.98 7.49 2.24
C TRP A 99 -5.51 8.06 3.58
N ASP A 100 -4.86 9.22 3.54
CA ASP A 100 -4.41 9.96 4.70
C ASP A 100 -5.02 11.35 4.77
N ASN A 101 -4.86 12.04 5.89
CA ASN A 101 -5.20 13.46 6.04
C ASN A 101 -3.98 14.34 5.69
N HIS A 102 -4.23 15.61 5.36
CA HIS A 102 -3.19 16.57 4.98
C HIS A 102 -2.06 16.76 5.99
N LEU A 103 -2.27 16.52 7.30
CA LEU A 103 -1.25 16.72 8.34
C LEU A 103 -0.26 15.55 8.40
N ALA A 104 -0.73 14.33 8.11
CA ALA A 104 0.07 13.11 8.21
C ALA A 104 0.57 12.59 6.85
N PHE A 105 0.05 13.13 5.75
CA PHE A 105 0.42 12.70 4.41
C PHE A 105 1.90 12.99 4.11
N GLY A 106 2.66 11.95 3.78
CA GLY A 106 4.03 12.05 3.33
C GLY A 106 4.52 10.72 2.75
N ILE A 107 5.46 10.78 1.82
CA ILE A 107 6.18 9.62 1.29
C ILE A 107 7.63 9.74 1.73
N THR A 108 8.07 8.81 2.58
CA THR A 108 9.48 8.71 2.98
C THR A 108 10.30 8.08 1.86
N LYS A 109 11.63 8.21 1.96
CA LYS A 109 12.55 7.58 1.02
C LYS A 109 12.41 6.06 1.03
N GLU A 110 12.28 5.47 2.21
CA GLU A 110 12.14 4.03 2.40
C GLU A 110 10.83 3.52 1.78
N LEU A 111 9.74 4.28 1.93
CA LEU A 111 8.46 3.94 1.32
C LEU A 111 8.52 4.04 -0.22
N PHE A 112 9.25 5.03 -0.75
CA PHE A 112 9.53 5.13 -2.18
C PHE A 112 10.32 3.91 -2.70
N GLU A 113 11.37 3.49 -1.99
CA GLU A 113 12.19 2.32 -2.34
C GLU A 113 11.37 1.03 -2.34
N ILE A 114 10.46 0.86 -1.37
CA ILE A 114 9.50 -0.25 -1.33
C ILE A 114 8.66 -0.26 -2.62
N TYR A 115 8.11 0.89 -3.01
CA TYR A 115 7.28 0.99 -4.22
C TYR A 115 8.07 0.79 -5.51
N ASP A 116 9.30 1.28 -5.58
CA ASP A 116 10.18 1.05 -6.73
C ASP A 116 10.54 -0.43 -6.90
N ARG A 117 10.79 -1.13 -5.78
CA ARG A 117 11.05 -2.58 -5.79
C ARG A 117 9.83 -3.38 -6.25
N ILE A 118 8.63 -3.02 -5.77
CA ILE A 118 7.36 -3.60 -6.27
C ILE A 118 7.20 -3.33 -7.78
N ALA A 119 7.52 -2.11 -8.24
CA ALA A 119 7.48 -1.77 -9.66
C ALA A 119 8.44 -2.62 -10.49
N GLY A 120 9.62 -2.96 -9.96
CA GLY A 120 10.56 -3.91 -10.56
C GLY A 120 9.92 -5.28 -10.78
N HIS A 121 9.25 -5.83 -9.76
CA HIS A 121 8.53 -7.11 -9.86
C HIS A 121 7.40 -7.08 -10.88
N ILE A 122 6.63 -5.99 -10.90
CA ILE A 122 5.58 -5.77 -11.90
C ILE A 122 6.16 -5.80 -13.32
N LYS A 123 7.32 -5.18 -13.54
CA LYS A 123 7.97 -5.14 -14.85
C LYS A 123 8.51 -6.51 -15.27
N SER A 124 8.91 -7.37 -14.33
CA SER A 124 9.53 -8.67 -14.60
C SER A 124 8.55 -9.82 -14.89
N ILE A 125 7.25 -9.62 -14.68
CA ILE A 125 6.18 -10.57 -15.06
C ILE A 125 5.83 -10.43 -16.53
#